data_AF-A0A9N6WYD9-F1
#
_entry.id   AF-A0A9N6WYD9-F1
#
_cell.length_a   1.000
_cell.length_b   1.000
_cell.length_c   1.000
_cell.angle_alpha   90.00
_cell.angle_beta   90.00
_cell.angle_gamma   90.00
#
_symmetry.space_group_name_H-M   'P 1'
#
loop_
_entity.id
_entity.type
_entity.pdbx_description
1 polymer ?
#
loop_
_entity_poly.entity_id
_entity_poly.type
_entity_poly.pdbx_seq_one_letter_code
_entity_poly.pdbx_strand_id
1 'polypeptide(L)'
;MVSHIEQKFLCVNSTTVLYQDQVVWTGLSQDDVRLLYNYLTTALFPASANLSSEIRYLTGPVDLHDSSSETRLPRVFLNHNRGGADECHLVVHRVSSVSICLFISASIELDHNFFVSLDSVVSPRMSALAADIVEQSMLKRNAPSLSYSNESIKFLYFNEMNMAFKSTLHQSCAGHRRVLHCQSAANNDIIQTCADLSDDFSSWGEGEIVVKTKNESWILVSITLELNIVLLIPNYFLQQSSNYKMVRMNVLADALNAINNAEKRGKRQVLIRPCSKVIVKFLTVMMKHGYIGEFEIVDDHRAGKIVVNLTGRLNKCGVISPRFDVPINKIEKWTNDLLPSRQFGYVVLTTSAGIMDHEEAKRKHVGGKILGFFF
;
A
#
# COMPACT_ATOMS: atom_id res chain seq x y z
N MET A 1 19.66 -9.90 21.54
CA MET A 1 19.53 -11.36 21.76
C MET A 1 20.36 -12.14 20.75
N VAL A 2 20.02 -12.02 19.45
CA VAL A 2 20.68 -12.69 18.32
C VAL A 2 22.20 -12.57 18.34
N SER A 3 22.76 -11.35 18.36
CA SER A 3 24.21 -11.14 18.29
C SER A 3 25.00 -11.82 19.41
N HIS A 4 24.39 -12.04 20.57
CA HIS A 4 25.03 -12.76 21.66
C HIS A 4 24.96 -14.29 21.51
N ILE A 5 23.91 -14.81 20.87
CA ILE A 5 23.83 -16.23 20.51
C ILE A 5 24.91 -16.53 19.47
N GLU A 6 25.04 -15.68 18.45
CA GLU A 6 26.08 -15.79 17.41
C GLU A 6 27.50 -15.64 17.99
N GLN A 7 27.70 -14.75 18.97
CA GLN A 7 28.99 -14.59 19.64
C GLN A 7 29.36 -15.80 20.51
N LYS A 8 28.38 -16.43 21.16
CA LYS A 8 28.62 -17.57 22.07
C LYS A 8 28.72 -18.90 21.33
N PHE A 9 28.04 -19.03 20.19
CA PHE A 9 28.00 -20.23 19.37
C PHE A 9 28.46 -19.90 17.94
N LEU A 10 29.78 -19.93 17.72
CA LEU A 10 30.40 -19.71 16.41
C LEU A 10 30.00 -20.76 15.36
N CYS A 11 29.37 -21.86 15.79
CA CYS A 11 28.83 -22.91 14.93
C CYS A 11 27.51 -22.52 14.24
N VAL A 12 26.86 -21.43 14.66
CA VAL A 12 25.62 -20.95 14.07
C VAL A 12 25.96 -20.04 12.89
N ASN A 13 25.65 -20.49 11.68
CA ASN A 13 25.89 -19.75 10.44
C ASN A 13 24.92 -18.57 10.30
N SER A 14 23.66 -18.79 10.65
CA SER A 14 22.60 -17.78 10.54
C SER A 14 21.49 -18.09 11.53
N THR A 15 20.77 -17.04 11.93
CA THR A 15 19.64 -17.15 12.84
C THR A 15 18.41 -16.52 12.18
N THR A 16 17.22 -16.98 12.54
CA THR A 16 15.94 -16.34 12.18
C THR A 16 15.04 -16.34 13.40
N VAL A 17 14.40 -15.22 13.70
CA VAL A 17 13.50 -15.04 14.84
C VAL A 17 12.09 -14.75 14.34
N LEU A 18 11.13 -15.52 14.84
CA LEU A 18 9.71 -15.37 14.56
C LEU A 18 8.93 -15.03 15.83
N TYR A 19 7.91 -14.18 15.70
CA TYR A 19 6.92 -13.89 16.74
C TYR A 19 5.53 -14.14 16.18
N GLN A 20 4.71 -14.93 16.88
CA GLN A 20 3.38 -15.36 16.41
C GLN A 20 3.41 -15.90 14.97
N ASP A 21 4.40 -16.73 14.68
CA ASP A 21 4.64 -17.34 13.37
C ASP A 21 4.95 -16.29 12.25
N GLN A 22 5.24 -15.03 12.58
CA GLN A 22 5.71 -13.99 11.66
C GLN A 22 7.21 -13.75 11.82
N VAL A 23 7.95 -13.57 10.72
CA VAL A 23 9.38 -13.27 10.77
C VAL A 23 9.60 -11.85 11.28
N VAL A 24 10.38 -11.71 12.36
CA VAL A 24 10.75 -10.41 12.96
C VAL A 24 12.15 -10.02 12.53
N TRP A 25 13.05 -11.00 12.49
CA TRP A 25 14.45 -10.79 12.14
C TRP A 25 15.00 -12.04 11.46
N THR A 26 15.88 -11.86 10.48
CA THR A 26 16.53 -12.96 9.77
C THR A 26 17.93 -12.54 9.33
N GLY A 27 18.91 -13.42 9.49
CA GLY A 27 20.24 -13.30 8.92
C GLY A 27 20.40 -13.99 7.55
N LEU A 28 19.33 -14.60 7.04
CA LEU A 28 19.33 -15.33 5.77
C LEU A 28 19.02 -14.44 4.56
N SER A 29 19.36 -14.93 3.36
CA SER A 29 18.98 -14.31 2.08
C SER A 29 17.46 -14.34 1.86
N GLN A 30 16.94 -13.41 1.05
CA GLN A 30 15.48 -13.28 0.84
C GLN A 30 14.83 -14.57 0.29
N ASP A 31 15.52 -15.27 -0.61
CA ASP A 31 15.01 -16.50 -1.22
C ASP A 31 15.01 -17.67 -0.23
N ASP A 32 16.05 -17.79 0.59
CA ASP A 32 16.13 -18.81 1.63
C ASP A 32 15.07 -18.58 2.73
N VAL A 33 14.77 -17.32 3.06
CA VAL A 33 13.71 -16.96 4.03
C VAL A 33 12.34 -17.38 3.52
N ARG A 34 12.04 -17.19 2.23
CA ARG A 34 10.76 -17.61 1.62
C ARG A 34 10.59 -19.12 1.70
N LEU A 35 11.63 -19.88 1.37
CA LEU A 35 11.64 -21.34 1.44
C LEU A 35 11.48 -21.84 2.89
N LEU A 36 12.24 -21.25 3.82
CA LEU A 36 12.15 -21.56 5.24
C LEU A 36 10.74 -21.29 5.77
N TYR A 37 10.17 -20.13 5.46
CA TYR A 37 8.84 -19.75 5.92
C TYR A 37 7.76 -20.69 5.39
N ASN A 38 7.84 -21.08 4.11
CA ASN A 38 6.95 -22.07 3.53
C ASN A 38 7.07 -23.43 4.25
N TYR A 39 8.29 -23.90 4.51
CA TYR A 39 8.53 -25.15 5.24
C TYR A 39 8.00 -25.10 6.68
N LEU A 40 8.28 -24.02 7.41
CA LEU A 40 7.81 -23.82 8.78
C LEU A 40 6.27 -23.80 8.86
N THR A 41 5.62 -23.08 7.94
CA THR A 41 4.16 -22.91 7.94
C THR A 41 3.40 -24.15 7.43
N THR A 42 3.97 -24.90 6.49
CA THR A 42 3.32 -26.09 5.91
C THR A 42 3.61 -27.37 6.69
N ALA A 43 4.81 -27.54 7.23
CA ALA A 43 5.24 -28.78 7.86
C ALA A 43 5.34 -28.69 9.39
N LEU A 44 6.10 -27.72 9.93
CA LEU A 44 6.50 -27.72 11.34
C LEU A 44 5.45 -27.13 12.29
N PHE A 45 4.87 -25.97 11.98
CA PHE A 45 3.86 -25.31 12.84
C PHE A 45 2.49 -26.01 12.90
N PRO A 46 1.98 -26.64 11.81
CA PRO A 46 0.77 -27.45 11.88
C PRO A 46 0.97 -28.71 12.72
N ALA A 47 2.14 -29.35 12.60
CA ALA A 47 2.49 -30.51 13.43
C ALA A 47 2.61 -30.11 14.91
N SER A 48 3.11 -28.89 15.20
CA SER A 48 3.31 -28.39 16.56
C SER A 48 2.04 -27.93 17.29
N ALA A 49 0.92 -27.75 16.58
CA ALA A 49 -0.33 -27.21 17.15
C ALA A 49 -1.01 -28.17 18.15
N ASN A 50 -0.66 -29.46 18.11
CA ASN A 50 -1.21 -30.50 18.98
C ASN A 50 -0.31 -30.82 20.18
N LEU A 51 0.87 -30.22 20.30
CA LEU A 51 1.81 -30.52 21.38
C LEU A 51 1.61 -29.58 22.58
N SER A 52 1.78 -30.14 23.78
CA SER A 52 1.62 -29.44 25.05
C SER A 52 2.58 -28.25 25.17
N SER A 53 2.23 -27.30 26.04
CA SER A 53 2.99 -26.07 26.33
C SER A 53 4.41 -26.27 26.86
N GLU A 54 4.87 -27.51 26.99
CA GLU A 54 6.17 -27.88 27.58
C GLU A 54 7.26 -28.16 26.54
N ILE A 55 6.92 -28.34 25.27
CA ILE A 55 7.92 -28.70 24.24
C ILE A 55 8.68 -27.45 23.78
N ARG A 56 9.98 -27.44 24.10
CA ARG A 56 10.91 -26.34 23.82
C ARG A 56 11.55 -26.43 22.43
N TYR A 57 11.75 -27.63 21.90
CA TYR A 57 12.34 -27.85 20.58
C TYR A 57 11.32 -28.44 19.61
N LEU A 58 11.07 -27.73 18.51
CA LEU A 58 10.25 -28.21 17.38
C LEU A 58 11.04 -29.11 16.44
N THR A 59 12.37 -28.97 16.47
CA THR A 59 13.29 -29.69 15.59
C THR A 59 14.57 -29.91 16.39
N GLY A 60 14.74 -31.12 16.93
CA GLY A 60 15.72 -31.42 17.97
C GLY A 60 15.21 -32.48 18.96
N PRO A 61 15.91 -32.69 20.09
CA PRO A 61 15.47 -33.64 21.11
C PRO A 61 14.19 -33.13 21.78
N VAL A 62 13.18 -34.02 21.87
CA VAL A 62 11.85 -33.69 22.40
C VAL A 62 11.92 -33.41 23.90
N ASP A 63 12.76 -34.16 24.61
CA ASP A 63 13.05 -34.00 26.03
C ASP A 63 14.56 -33.87 26.28
N LEU A 64 14.98 -32.79 26.93
CA LEU A 64 16.36 -32.54 27.34
C LEU A 64 16.82 -33.38 28.54
N HIS A 65 15.91 -34.17 29.13
CA HIS A 65 16.17 -35.01 30.30
C HIS A 65 16.39 -36.48 29.94
N ASP A 66 16.05 -36.89 28.71
CA ASP A 66 16.15 -38.27 28.25
C ASP A 66 17.16 -38.38 27.10
N SER A 67 18.34 -38.92 27.41
CA SER A 67 19.46 -39.08 26.47
C SER A 67 19.19 -40.11 25.35
N SER A 68 18.03 -40.79 25.38
CA SER A 68 17.66 -41.85 24.44
C SER A 68 16.73 -41.42 23.31
N SER A 69 16.27 -40.16 23.30
CA SER A 69 15.29 -39.68 22.33
C SER A 69 15.91 -39.43 20.95
N GLU A 70 15.32 -40.02 19.89
CA GLU A 70 15.79 -39.87 18.50
C GLU A 70 15.72 -38.41 18.03
N THR A 71 16.89 -37.79 17.81
CA THR A 71 17.01 -36.41 17.33
C THR A 71 16.69 -36.35 15.83
N ARG A 72 15.44 -36.03 15.47
CA ARG A 72 15.09 -35.73 14.07
C ARG A 72 15.53 -34.32 13.71
N LEU A 73 16.73 -34.22 13.13
CA LEU A 73 17.30 -32.98 12.63
C LEU A 73 17.26 -32.95 11.09
N PRO A 74 16.39 -32.13 10.48
CA PRO A 74 16.36 -31.95 9.04
C PRO A 74 17.62 -31.22 8.58
N ARG A 75 18.18 -31.72 7.50
CA ARG A 75 19.29 -31.12 6.78
C ARG A 75 18.73 -30.16 5.73
N VAL A 76 19.24 -28.94 5.74
CA VAL A 76 18.80 -27.83 4.89
C VAL A 76 20.03 -27.28 4.17
N PHE A 77 19.87 -26.95 2.90
CA PHE A 77 20.92 -26.34 2.09
C PHE A 77 20.63 -24.84 1.97
N LEU A 78 21.57 -24.01 2.39
CA LEU A 78 21.47 -22.56 2.28
C LEU A 78 22.29 -22.07 1.07
N ASN A 79 21.70 -21.20 0.25
CA ASN A 79 22.38 -20.68 -0.93
C ASN A 79 23.21 -19.45 -0.57
N HIS A 80 24.53 -19.54 -0.69
CA HIS A 80 25.40 -18.37 -0.57
C HIS A 80 25.58 -17.68 -1.93
N ASN A 81 25.60 -16.34 -1.96
CA ASN A 81 25.80 -15.51 -3.17
C ASN A 81 27.08 -15.80 -3.98
N ARG A 82 27.94 -16.73 -3.53
CA ARG A 82 29.17 -17.18 -4.19
C ARG A 82 29.09 -18.62 -4.71
N GLY A 83 27.91 -19.10 -5.11
CA GLY A 83 27.77 -20.33 -5.92
C GLY A 83 28.03 -21.66 -5.21
N GLY A 84 28.00 -21.69 -3.88
CA GLY A 84 28.07 -22.90 -3.07
C GLY A 84 26.84 -23.02 -2.16
N ALA A 85 26.31 -24.23 -2.02
CA ALA A 85 25.25 -24.55 -1.08
C ALA A 85 25.86 -25.09 0.21
N ASP A 86 25.65 -24.39 1.32
CA ASP A 86 26.15 -24.81 2.63
C ASP A 86 25.12 -25.75 3.28
N GLU A 87 25.54 -26.98 3.60
CA GLU A 87 24.72 -27.95 4.33
C GLU A 87 24.65 -27.57 5.82
N CYS A 88 23.44 -27.36 6.32
CA CYS A 88 23.17 -26.97 7.70
C CYS A 88 22.09 -27.86 8.33
N HIS A 89 22.20 -28.11 9.63
CA HIS A 89 21.11 -28.64 10.44
C HIS A 89 20.21 -27.48 10.89
N LEU A 90 18.90 -27.63 10.72
CA LEU A 90 17.91 -26.68 11.21
C LEU A 90 17.44 -27.08 12.61
N VAL A 91 17.73 -26.24 13.59
CA VAL A 91 17.26 -26.38 14.97
C VAL A 91 16.22 -25.29 15.24
N VAL A 92 15.02 -25.68 15.63
CA VAL A 92 13.94 -24.72 15.92
C VAL A 92 13.55 -24.81 17.39
N HIS A 93 13.76 -23.72 18.11
CA HIS A 93 13.41 -23.57 19.52
C HIS A 93 12.21 -22.64 19.67
N ARG A 94 11.19 -23.05 20.42
CA ARG A 94 9.96 -22.29 20.63
C ARG A 94 9.71 -22.09 22.11
N VAL A 95 9.50 -20.84 22.49
CA VAL A 95 9.09 -20.44 23.85
C VAL A 95 7.88 -19.51 23.72
N SER A 96 6.74 -19.97 24.21
CA SER A 96 5.46 -19.24 24.15
C SER A 96 5.11 -18.81 22.70
N SER A 97 5.09 -17.50 22.43
CA SER A 97 4.77 -16.93 21.11
C SER A 97 6.00 -16.59 20.28
N VAL A 98 7.22 -16.83 20.76
CA VAL A 98 8.47 -16.55 20.04
C VAL A 98 9.10 -17.87 19.60
N SER A 99 9.57 -17.95 18.35
CA SER A 99 10.34 -19.08 17.83
C SER A 99 11.66 -18.59 17.28
N ILE A 100 12.75 -19.31 17.55
CA ILE A 100 14.06 -19.08 16.94
C ILE A 100 14.41 -20.29 16.08
N CYS A 101 14.81 -20.03 14.85
CA CYS A 101 15.44 -20.99 13.95
C CYS A 101 16.94 -20.72 13.92
N LEU A 102 17.74 -21.75 14.21
CA LEU A 102 19.19 -21.72 14.17
C LEU A 102 19.66 -22.64 13.06
N PHE A 103 20.56 -22.13 12.22
CA PHE A 103 21.19 -22.90 11.15
C PHE A 103 22.62 -23.21 11.57
N ILE A 104 22.88 -24.48 11.86
CA ILE A 104 24.18 -24.94 12.35
C ILE A 104 24.87 -25.72 11.23
N SER A 105 26.15 -25.46 10.97
CA SER A 105 26.88 -26.20 9.92
C SER A 105 26.80 -27.72 10.13
N ALA A 106 26.55 -28.47 9.06
CA ALA A 106 26.46 -29.93 9.09
C ALA A 106 27.80 -30.64 9.37
N SER A 107 28.90 -29.89 9.34
CA SER A 107 30.24 -30.38 9.69
C SER A 107 30.41 -30.72 11.18
N ILE A 108 29.45 -30.32 12.03
CA ILE A 108 29.52 -30.46 13.48
C ILE A 108 28.49 -31.50 13.94
N GLU A 109 28.95 -32.49 14.71
CA GLU A 109 28.07 -33.45 15.37
C GLU A 109 27.38 -32.77 16.57
N LEU A 110 26.05 -32.89 16.62
CA LEU A 110 25.21 -32.22 17.61
C LEU A 110 24.89 -33.17 18.78
N ASP A 111 25.73 -33.11 19.80
CA ASP A 111 25.56 -33.89 21.03
C ASP A 111 24.40 -33.39 21.91
N HIS A 112 23.86 -34.27 22.74
CA HIS A 112 22.86 -33.89 23.76
C HIS A 112 23.35 -32.75 24.68
N ASN A 113 24.63 -32.77 25.06
CA ASN A 113 25.25 -31.72 25.89
C ASN A 113 25.25 -30.34 25.21
N PHE A 114 25.33 -30.31 23.87
CA PHE A 114 25.23 -29.08 23.11
C PHE A 114 23.83 -28.47 23.25
N PHE A 115 22.77 -29.27 23.13
CA PHE A 115 21.40 -28.79 23.30
C PHE A 115 21.11 -28.28 24.72
N VAL A 116 21.66 -28.92 25.75
CA VAL A 116 21.55 -28.44 27.14
C VAL A 116 22.24 -27.08 27.33
N SER A 117 23.45 -26.93 26.79
CA SER A 117 24.18 -25.66 26.81
C SER A 117 23.43 -24.56 26.03
N LEU A 118 22.86 -24.91 24.88
CA LEU A 118 22.07 -24.01 24.04
C LEU A 118 20.80 -23.54 24.76
N ASP A 119 20.02 -24.46 25.34
CA ASP A 119 18.77 -24.13 26.05
C ASP A 119 19.04 -23.19 27.25
N SER A 120 20.13 -23.42 28.00
CA SER A 120 20.52 -22.57 29.13
C SER A 120 20.73 -21.09 28.76
N VAL A 121 21.06 -20.82 27.49
CA VAL A 121 21.32 -19.48 26.97
C VAL A 121 20.10 -18.91 26.26
N VAL A 122 19.46 -19.71 25.42
CA VAL A 122 18.37 -19.28 24.56
C VAL A 122 17.07 -19.13 25.36
N SER A 123 16.76 -20.10 26.22
CA SER A 123 15.47 -20.19 26.91
C SER A 123 15.17 -18.99 27.84
N PRO A 124 16.08 -18.56 28.75
CA PRO A 124 15.79 -17.43 29.62
C PRO A 124 15.59 -16.12 28.86
N ARG A 125 16.32 -15.93 27.75
CA ARG A 125 16.28 -14.72 26.94
C ARG A 125 15.04 -14.64 26.07
N MET A 126 14.63 -15.78 25.54
CA MET A 126 13.39 -15.92 24.79
C MET A 126 12.18 -15.68 25.68
N SER A 127 12.19 -16.21 26.89
CA SER A 127 11.14 -15.97 27.88
C SER A 127 11.06 -14.51 28.29
N ALA A 128 12.20 -13.84 28.55
CA ALA A 128 12.23 -12.41 28.84
C ALA A 128 11.70 -11.58 27.67
N LEU A 129 12.12 -11.86 26.44
CA LEU A 129 11.64 -11.17 25.24
C LEU A 129 10.13 -11.38 25.02
N ALA A 130 9.63 -12.60 25.26
CA ALA A 130 8.20 -12.88 25.18
C ALA A 130 7.41 -12.09 26.22
N ALA A 131 7.91 -12.00 27.46
CA ALA A 131 7.30 -11.22 28.54
C ALA A 131 7.27 -9.72 28.22
N ASP A 132 8.39 -9.15 27.77
CA ASP A 132 8.49 -7.74 27.39
C ASP A 132 7.51 -7.39 26.26
N ILE A 133 7.40 -8.24 25.24
CA ILE A 133 6.46 -8.03 24.13
C ILE A 133 5.02 -8.09 24.63
N VAL A 134 4.69 -9.04 25.51
CA VAL A 134 3.35 -9.15 26.10
C VAL A 134 3.04 -7.91 26.93
N GLU A 135 3.95 -7.44 27.78
CA GLU A 135 3.77 -6.25 28.60
C GLU A 135 3.51 -5.00 27.75
N GLN A 136 4.33 -4.77 26.71
CA GLN A 136 4.13 -3.65 25.79
C GLN A 136 2.81 -3.76 25.00
N SER A 137 2.37 -4.98 24.68
CA SER A 137 1.08 -5.20 24.01
C SER A 137 -0.12 -4.89 24.93
N MET A 138 0.01 -5.17 26.24
CA MET A 138 -1.01 -4.89 27.24
C MET A 138 -1.11 -3.39 27.54
N LEU A 139 0.02 -2.68 27.61
CA LEU A 139 0.05 -1.22 27.77
C LEU A 139 -0.68 -0.48 26.63
N LYS A 140 -0.59 -0.98 25.39
CA LYS A 140 -1.36 -0.45 24.24
C LYS A 140 -2.85 -0.81 24.29
N ARG A 141 -3.24 -1.91 24.95
CA ARG A 141 -4.65 -2.32 25.12
C ARG A 141 -5.40 -1.52 26.20
N ASN A 142 -4.68 -0.91 27.14
CA ASN A 142 -5.27 -0.09 28.21
C ASN A 142 -5.47 1.39 27.84
N ALA A 143 -5.17 1.80 26.61
CA ALA A 143 -5.81 2.98 26.03
C ALA A 143 -7.33 2.68 25.92
N PRO A 144 -8.22 3.63 26.26
CA PRO A 144 -9.65 3.36 26.33
C PRO A 144 -10.10 2.71 25.02
N SER A 145 -10.56 1.48 25.14
CA SER A 145 -11.07 0.66 24.06
C SER A 145 -12.20 1.41 23.37
N LEU A 146 -11.92 2.01 22.21
CA LEU A 146 -12.98 2.25 21.24
C LEU A 146 -13.49 0.87 20.85
N SER A 147 -14.72 0.58 21.29
CA SER A 147 -15.57 -0.43 20.69
C SER A 147 -15.39 -0.39 19.17
N TYR A 148 -14.95 -1.49 18.57
CA TYR A 148 -14.81 -1.64 17.13
C TYR A 148 -16.18 -1.54 16.47
N SER A 149 -16.64 -0.31 16.22
CA SER A 149 -17.54 -0.01 15.13
C SER A 149 -16.78 -0.23 13.81
N ASN A 150 -17.50 -0.41 12.70
CA ASN A 150 -16.97 -0.54 11.33
C ASN A 150 -16.19 0.70 10.81
N GLU A 151 -15.62 1.49 11.72
CA GLU A 151 -15.15 2.87 11.57
C GLU A 151 -13.63 3.01 11.83
N SER A 152 -12.85 1.93 11.82
CA SER A 152 -11.39 2.03 11.95
C SER A 152 -10.69 2.04 10.58
N ILE A 153 -9.60 2.83 10.46
CA ILE A 153 -8.73 2.84 9.26
C ILE A 153 -8.24 1.42 9.03
N LYS A 154 -8.54 0.89 7.86
CA LYS A 154 -8.06 -0.43 7.47
C LYS A 154 -6.71 -0.27 6.78
N PHE A 155 -5.75 -1.12 7.10
CA PHE A 155 -4.45 -1.09 6.47
C PHE A 155 -3.97 -2.50 6.19
N LEU A 156 -3.11 -2.58 5.18
CA LEU A 156 -2.40 -3.76 4.79
C LEU A 156 -0.96 -3.33 4.55
N TYR A 157 -0.10 -3.71 5.49
CA TYR A 157 1.31 -3.43 5.48
C TYR A 157 2.04 -4.72 5.15
N PHE A 158 2.91 -4.67 4.16
CA PHE A 158 3.80 -5.76 3.82
C PHE A 158 5.21 -5.23 3.62
N ASN A 159 6.14 -5.74 4.43
CA ASN A 159 7.55 -5.44 4.28
C ASN A 159 8.24 -6.66 3.68
N GLU A 160 8.86 -6.46 2.52
CA GLU A 160 9.46 -7.53 1.75
C GLU A 160 10.79 -8.02 2.35
N MET A 161 11.50 -7.17 3.09
CA MET A 161 12.79 -7.51 3.70
C MET A 161 12.66 -8.50 4.85
N ASN A 162 11.56 -8.43 5.59
CA ASN A 162 11.31 -9.33 6.72
C ASN A 162 10.03 -10.16 6.57
N MET A 163 9.41 -10.16 5.39
CA MET A 163 8.13 -10.83 5.13
C MET A 163 7.04 -10.45 6.17
N ALA A 164 7.17 -9.29 6.82
CA ALA A 164 6.27 -8.91 7.89
C ALA A 164 4.96 -8.39 7.29
N PHE A 165 3.90 -9.14 7.53
CA PHE A 165 2.54 -8.79 7.13
C PHE A 165 1.73 -8.30 8.33
N LYS A 166 1.19 -7.09 8.26
CA LYS A 166 0.24 -6.57 9.25
C LYS A 166 -1.00 -6.09 8.55
N SER A 167 -2.15 -6.58 9.00
CA SER A 167 -3.42 -6.18 8.43
C SER A 167 -4.47 -5.95 9.50
N THR A 168 -5.28 -4.92 9.32
CA THR A 168 -6.54 -4.73 10.08
C THR A 168 -7.77 -5.21 9.30
N LEU A 169 -7.58 -5.75 8.09
CA LEU A 169 -8.63 -6.44 7.32
C LEU A 169 -8.84 -7.88 7.82
N HIS A 170 -7.77 -8.51 8.30
CA HIS A 170 -7.78 -9.86 8.82
C HIS A 170 -7.48 -9.83 10.32
N GLN A 171 -8.54 -9.78 11.14
CA GLN A 171 -8.40 -10.06 12.55
C GLN A 171 -8.65 -11.55 12.77
N SER A 172 -7.60 -12.31 13.10
CA SER A 172 -7.76 -13.67 13.59
C SER A 172 -8.47 -13.60 14.95
N CYS A 173 -9.73 -14.00 15.00
CA CYS A 173 -10.38 -14.31 16.27
C CYS A 173 -9.64 -15.50 16.89
N ALA A 174 -9.14 -15.32 18.10
CA ALA A 174 -8.51 -16.39 18.88
C ALA A 174 -9.51 -17.56 19.00
N GLY A 175 -9.21 -18.67 18.31
CA GLY A 175 -9.99 -19.91 18.42
C GLY A 175 -10.41 -20.56 17.09
N HIS A 176 -10.36 -19.87 15.95
CA HIS A 176 -10.68 -20.47 14.65
C HIS A 176 -9.55 -20.22 13.64
N ARG A 177 -8.54 -21.10 13.67
CA ARG A 177 -7.56 -21.25 12.59
C ARG A 177 -8.30 -21.84 11.38
N ARG A 178 -8.29 -21.12 10.25
CA ARG A 178 -8.85 -21.49 8.93
C ARG A 178 -10.30 -21.10 8.62
N VAL A 179 -10.77 -19.95 9.07
CA VAL A 179 -11.86 -19.28 8.32
C VAL A 179 -11.44 -17.86 7.99
N LEU A 180 -11.05 -17.67 6.73
CA LEU A 180 -10.98 -16.36 6.07
C LEU A 180 -12.41 -15.83 5.95
N HIS A 181 -13.01 -15.40 7.07
CA HIS A 181 -14.21 -14.60 7.01
C HIS A 181 -13.79 -13.19 6.56
N CYS A 182 -13.72 -13.01 5.25
CA CYS A 182 -13.99 -11.75 4.59
C CYS A 182 -15.42 -11.33 5.01
N GLN A 183 -15.56 -10.73 6.19
CA GLN A 183 -16.85 -10.22 6.65
C GLN A 183 -17.23 -9.06 5.72
N SER A 184 -18.12 -9.33 4.76
CA SER A 184 -18.65 -8.48 3.68
C SER A 184 -18.00 -8.67 2.31
N ALA A 185 -18.85 -8.84 1.29
CA ALA A 185 -18.50 -8.82 -0.14
C ALA A 185 -17.70 -7.56 -0.53
N ALA A 186 -17.88 -6.46 0.20
CA ALA A 186 -17.12 -5.23 0.05
C ALA A 186 -15.61 -5.40 0.30
N ASN A 187 -15.19 -6.31 1.19
CA ASN A 187 -13.78 -6.56 1.47
C ASN A 187 -13.12 -7.44 0.40
N ASN A 188 -13.88 -8.34 -0.26
CA ASN A 188 -13.34 -9.16 -1.35
C ASN A 188 -13.02 -8.32 -2.58
N ASP A 189 -13.89 -7.38 -2.94
CA ASP A 189 -13.63 -6.44 -4.04
C ASP A 189 -12.38 -5.59 -3.77
N ILE A 190 -12.20 -5.15 -2.52
CA ILE A 190 -11.03 -4.38 -2.10
C ILE A 190 -9.75 -5.24 -2.21
N ILE A 191 -9.78 -6.48 -1.71
CA ILE A 191 -8.62 -7.38 -1.75
C ILE A 191 -8.27 -7.74 -3.21
N GLN A 192 -9.27 -8.03 -4.05
CA GLN A 192 -9.06 -8.29 -5.48
C GLN A 192 -8.44 -7.07 -6.17
N THR A 193 -8.97 -5.87 -5.90
CA THR A 193 -8.41 -4.63 -6.45
C THR A 193 -6.97 -4.40 -5.99
N CYS A 194 -6.65 -4.69 -4.72
CA CYS A 194 -5.28 -4.60 -4.22
C CYS A 194 -4.34 -5.63 -4.86
N ALA A 195 -4.83 -6.84 -5.13
CA ALA A 195 -4.06 -7.89 -5.81
C ALA A 195 -3.77 -7.50 -7.26
N ASP A 196 -4.81 -7.08 -7.99
CA ASP A 196 -4.68 -6.62 -9.38
C ASP A 196 -3.69 -5.44 -9.48
N LEU A 197 -3.75 -4.49 -8.52
CA LEU A 197 -2.80 -3.38 -8.45
C LEU A 197 -1.37 -3.85 -8.13
N SER A 198 -1.19 -4.81 -7.22
CA SER A 198 0.12 -5.37 -6.88
C SER A 198 0.77 -6.08 -8.08
N ASP A 199 -0.02 -6.79 -8.87
CA ASP A 199 0.43 -7.45 -10.09
C ASP A 199 0.83 -6.41 -11.15
N ASP A 200 0.04 -5.34 -11.31
CA ASP A 200 0.36 -4.23 -12.20
C ASP A 200 1.70 -3.55 -11.79
N PHE A 201 1.94 -3.36 -10.49
CA PHE A 201 3.16 -2.75 -9.97
C PHE A 201 4.42 -3.58 -10.16
N SER A 202 4.30 -4.91 -10.17
CA SER A 202 5.42 -5.82 -10.48
C SER A 202 6.03 -5.53 -11.86
N SER A 203 5.30 -4.84 -12.75
CA SER A 203 5.75 -4.43 -14.07
C SER A 203 6.29 -2.98 -14.15
N TRP A 204 5.96 -2.09 -13.21
CA TRP A 204 6.18 -0.63 -13.31
C TRP A 204 7.22 -0.05 -12.33
N GLY A 205 7.63 -0.78 -11.29
CA GLY A 205 8.62 -0.30 -10.31
C GLY A 205 8.02 0.56 -9.18
N GLU A 206 8.78 1.53 -8.64
CA GLU A 206 8.33 2.40 -7.53
C GLU A 206 7.23 3.38 -7.96
N GLY A 207 6.21 3.54 -7.12
CA GLY A 207 5.16 4.52 -7.36
C GLY A 207 4.05 4.57 -6.32
N GLU A 208 3.27 5.64 -6.39
CA GLU A 208 2.06 5.82 -5.59
C GLU A 208 0.84 5.77 -6.51
N ILE A 209 -0.10 4.89 -6.20
CA ILE A 209 -1.38 4.81 -6.90
C ILE A 209 -2.51 5.00 -5.90
N VAL A 210 -3.39 5.93 -6.23
CA VAL A 210 -4.60 6.20 -5.46
C VAL A 210 -5.80 5.74 -6.26
N VAL A 211 -6.47 4.69 -5.80
CA VAL A 211 -7.66 4.12 -6.44
C VAL A 211 -8.89 4.35 -5.58
N LYS A 212 -9.96 4.85 -6.20
CA LYS A 212 -11.27 4.94 -5.57
C LYS A 212 -12.09 3.70 -5.92
N THR A 213 -12.41 2.89 -4.92
CA THR A 213 -13.26 1.70 -5.10
C THR A 213 -14.74 2.06 -5.33
N LYS A 214 -15.52 1.08 -5.79
CA LYS A 214 -16.99 1.18 -5.97
C LYS A 214 -17.72 1.53 -4.68
N ASN A 215 -17.17 1.15 -3.53
CA ASN A 215 -17.73 1.40 -2.19
C ASN A 215 -17.24 2.72 -1.57
N GLU A 216 -16.79 3.65 -2.41
CA GLU A 216 -16.25 4.96 -2.04
C GLU A 216 -15.04 4.96 -1.08
N SER A 217 -14.38 3.82 -0.89
CA SER A 217 -13.15 3.75 -0.09
C SER A 217 -11.96 4.09 -0.98
N TRP A 218 -11.07 4.95 -0.47
CA TRP A 218 -9.82 5.28 -1.13
C TRP A 218 -8.76 4.26 -0.74
N ILE A 219 -8.18 3.61 -1.73
CA ILE A 219 -7.01 2.76 -1.57
C ILE A 219 -5.81 3.58 -2.00
N LEU A 220 -4.89 3.83 -1.09
CA LEU A 220 -3.58 4.38 -1.40
C LEU A 220 -2.58 3.24 -1.32
N VAL A 221 -2.03 2.88 -2.48
CA VAL A 221 -0.97 1.89 -2.62
C VAL A 221 0.32 2.68 -2.86
N SER A 222 1.23 2.64 -1.90
CA SER A 222 2.58 3.19 -2.05
C SER A 222 3.56 2.03 -2.00
N ILE A 223 4.23 1.81 -3.13
CA ILE A 223 5.26 0.79 -3.29
C ILE A 223 6.57 1.51 -3.52
N THR A 224 7.44 1.41 -2.51
CA THR A 224 8.85 1.82 -2.59
C THR A 224 9.69 0.56 -2.51
N LEU A 225 10.91 0.58 -3.06
CA LEU A 225 11.83 -0.54 -3.36
C LEU A 225 11.84 -1.73 -2.38
N GLU A 226 11.49 -1.53 -1.11
CA GLU A 226 11.55 -2.52 -0.02
C GLU A 226 10.27 -2.58 0.85
N LEU A 227 9.27 -1.73 0.58
CA LEU A 227 8.11 -1.49 1.43
C LEU A 227 6.82 -1.34 0.61
N ASN A 228 5.91 -2.29 0.77
CA ASN A 228 4.57 -2.27 0.18
C ASN A 228 3.56 -1.84 1.24
N ILE A 229 3.15 -0.56 1.18
CA ILE A 229 2.16 0.00 2.10
C ILE A 229 0.85 0.22 1.34
N VAL A 230 -0.17 -0.55 1.71
CA VAL A 230 -1.54 -0.39 1.22
C VAL A 230 -2.42 0.17 2.34
N LEU A 231 -2.78 1.44 2.22
CA LEU A 231 -3.67 2.14 3.14
C LEU A 231 -5.09 2.18 2.56
N LEU A 232 -6.04 1.65 3.31
CA LEU A 232 -7.46 1.72 2.98
C LEU A 232 -8.12 2.78 3.85
N ILE A 233 -8.39 3.93 3.24
CA ILE A 233 -9.05 5.05 3.88
C ILE A 233 -10.54 4.98 3.52
N PRO A 234 -11.42 4.47 4.42
CA PRO A 234 -12.85 4.60 4.23
C PRO A 234 -13.27 6.07 4.20
N ASN A 235 -14.21 6.40 3.32
CA ASN A 235 -14.61 7.79 3.00
C ASN A 235 -15.07 8.61 4.23
N TYR A 236 -15.45 7.97 5.34
CA TYR A 236 -15.91 8.64 6.54
C TYR A 236 -14.78 9.39 7.31
N PHE A 237 -13.52 8.97 7.19
CA PHE A 237 -12.38 9.67 7.84
C PHE A 237 -12.08 11.04 7.19
N LEU A 238 -12.44 11.22 5.92
CA LEU A 238 -12.40 12.52 5.24
C LEU A 238 -13.51 13.47 5.73
N GLN A 239 -14.55 12.96 6.40
CA GLN A 239 -15.59 13.79 7.02
C GLN A 239 -15.27 14.19 8.47
N GLN A 240 -14.49 13.41 9.22
CA GLN A 240 -14.15 13.73 10.63
C GLN A 240 -12.82 14.48 10.83
N SER A 241 -11.99 14.63 9.80
CA SER A 241 -10.80 15.51 9.85
C SER A 241 -11.17 16.97 9.57
N SER A 242 -11.93 17.61 10.45
CA SER A 242 -12.26 19.05 10.34
C SER A 242 -11.07 20.00 10.49
N ASN A 243 -9.83 19.50 10.68
CA ASN A 243 -8.64 20.35 10.88
C ASN A 243 -7.46 20.12 9.92
N TYR A 244 -7.56 19.22 8.95
CA TYR A 244 -6.70 19.28 7.75
C TYR A 244 -7.57 19.61 6.55
N LYS A 245 -7.79 20.91 6.37
CA LYS A 245 -8.41 21.45 5.17
C LYS A 245 -7.48 21.14 4.00
N MET A 246 -7.71 20.02 3.29
CA MET A 246 -7.03 19.76 2.03
C MET A 246 -7.28 20.98 1.13
N VAL A 247 -6.22 21.76 0.92
CA VAL A 247 -6.35 23.06 0.28
C VAL A 247 -6.53 22.81 -1.21
N ARG A 248 -7.69 23.21 -1.76
CA ARG A 248 -7.93 23.16 -3.20
C ARG A 248 -6.98 24.14 -3.88
N MET A 249 -5.96 23.60 -4.56
CA MET A 249 -4.94 24.42 -5.22
C MET A 249 -5.44 25.01 -6.53
N ASN A 250 -6.28 24.29 -7.29
CA ASN A 250 -6.76 24.73 -8.59
C ASN A 250 -8.22 24.34 -8.84
N VAL A 251 -9.13 25.26 -8.50
CA VAL A 251 -10.59 25.07 -8.67
C VAL A 251 -11.02 24.80 -10.11
N LEU A 252 -10.24 25.26 -11.11
CA LEU A 252 -10.52 24.98 -12.52
C LEU A 252 -10.22 23.53 -12.88
N ALA A 253 -9.14 22.95 -12.31
CA ALA A 253 -8.78 21.57 -12.55
C ALA A 253 -9.85 20.62 -12.00
N ASP A 254 -10.32 20.90 -10.79
CA ASP A 254 -11.41 20.14 -10.16
C ASP A 254 -12.69 20.20 -11.02
N ALA A 255 -13.02 21.39 -11.54
CA ALA A 255 -14.20 21.60 -12.38
C ALA A 255 -14.12 20.83 -13.71
N LEU A 256 -13.01 20.93 -14.44
CA LEU A 256 -12.84 20.22 -15.72
C LEU A 256 -12.75 18.70 -15.53
N ASN A 257 -12.09 18.24 -14.46
CA ASN A 257 -12.06 16.81 -14.14
C ASN A 257 -13.45 16.27 -13.80
N ALA A 258 -14.28 17.02 -13.08
CA ALA A 258 -15.65 16.64 -12.80
C ALA A 258 -16.50 16.54 -14.08
N ILE A 259 -16.32 17.47 -15.02
CA ILE A 259 -16.98 17.44 -16.34
C ILE A 259 -16.53 16.21 -17.14
N ASN A 260 -15.22 15.99 -17.26
CA ASN A 260 -14.66 14.87 -18.02
C ASN A 260 -15.14 13.51 -17.47
N ASN A 261 -15.16 13.37 -16.14
CA ASN A 261 -15.64 12.15 -15.48
C ASN A 261 -17.14 11.92 -15.69
N ALA A 262 -17.94 12.99 -15.75
CA ALA A 262 -19.37 12.87 -15.98
C ALA A 262 -19.71 12.57 -17.44
N GLU A 263 -19.01 13.19 -18.39
CA GLU A 263 -19.15 12.89 -19.83
C GLU A 263 -18.75 11.43 -20.13
N LYS A 264 -17.62 10.96 -19.62
CA LYS A 264 -17.21 9.54 -19.74
C LYS A 264 -18.21 8.56 -19.13
N ARG A 265 -19.02 9.01 -18.17
CA ARG A 265 -20.09 8.20 -17.55
C ARG A 265 -21.45 8.39 -18.24
N GLY A 266 -21.56 9.22 -19.27
CA GLY A 266 -22.80 9.50 -19.99
C GLY A 266 -23.84 10.26 -19.16
N LYS A 267 -23.43 11.05 -18.17
CA LYS A 267 -24.36 11.86 -17.37
C LYS A 267 -24.82 13.07 -18.18
N ARG A 268 -26.11 13.42 -18.06
CA ARG A 268 -26.69 14.59 -18.76
C ARG A 268 -26.32 15.94 -18.14
N GLN A 269 -25.94 15.96 -16.87
CA GLN A 269 -25.65 17.20 -16.15
C GLN A 269 -24.57 17.02 -15.09
N VAL A 270 -23.84 18.10 -14.80
CA VAL A 270 -22.77 18.16 -13.79
C VAL A 270 -22.96 19.35 -12.89
N LEU A 271 -22.72 19.15 -11.60
CA LEU A 271 -22.78 20.19 -10.59
C LEU A 271 -21.36 20.51 -10.09
N ILE A 272 -20.90 21.72 -10.36
CA ILE A 272 -19.54 22.18 -10.07
C ILE A 272 -19.56 23.09 -8.85
N ARG A 273 -18.64 22.84 -7.89
CA ARG A 273 -18.46 23.63 -6.67
C ARG A 273 -16.97 23.72 -6.32
N PRO A 274 -16.36 24.92 -6.22
CA PRO A 274 -16.97 26.25 -6.14
C PRO A 274 -17.12 26.93 -7.51
N CYS A 275 -17.97 27.94 -7.62
CA CYS A 275 -18.02 28.80 -8.81
C CYS A 275 -16.85 29.79 -8.80
N SER A 276 -16.25 30.03 -9.98
CA SER A 276 -15.21 31.05 -10.16
C SER A 276 -15.38 31.72 -11.51
N LYS A 277 -15.05 33.01 -11.60
CA LYS A 277 -15.12 33.79 -12.85
C LYS A 277 -14.31 33.15 -13.98
N VAL A 278 -13.18 32.52 -13.65
CA VAL A 278 -12.34 31.81 -14.63
C VAL A 278 -13.07 30.58 -15.17
N ILE A 279 -13.74 29.82 -14.30
CA ILE A 279 -14.53 28.65 -14.70
C ILE A 279 -15.69 29.09 -15.60
N VAL A 280 -16.44 30.12 -15.20
CA VAL A 280 -17.56 30.65 -15.99
C VAL A 280 -17.10 31.09 -17.38
N LYS A 281 -15.98 31.82 -17.49
CA LYS A 281 -15.43 32.25 -18.78
C LYS A 281 -14.91 31.08 -19.61
N PHE A 282 -14.28 30.08 -18.99
CA PHE A 282 -13.84 28.87 -19.69
C PHE A 282 -15.03 28.08 -20.25
N LEU A 283 -16.09 27.88 -19.44
CA LEU A 283 -17.33 27.24 -19.87
C LEU A 283 -18.03 28.03 -20.97
N THR A 284 -17.99 29.37 -20.91
CA THR A 284 -18.52 30.22 -21.99
C THR A 284 -17.80 29.95 -23.32
N VAL A 285 -16.48 29.74 -23.30
CA VAL A 285 -15.71 29.38 -24.50
C VAL A 285 -16.10 27.99 -25.00
N MET A 286 -16.26 27.01 -24.12
CA MET A 286 -16.71 25.65 -24.49
C MET A 286 -18.13 25.65 -25.08
N MET A 287 -19.03 26.46 -24.53
CA MET A 287 -20.41 26.64 -24.99
C MET A 287 -20.46 27.32 -26.36
N LYS A 288 -19.64 28.37 -26.57
CA LYS A 288 -19.51 29.06 -27.87
C LYS A 288 -19.11 28.11 -29.00
N HIS A 289 -18.25 27.14 -28.69
CA HIS A 289 -17.81 26.10 -29.63
C HIS A 289 -18.71 24.85 -29.67
N GLY A 290 -19.80 24.81 -28.89
CA GLY A 290 -20.81 23.76 -28.96
C GLY A 290 -20.41 22.40 -28.35
N TYR A 291 -19.42 22.37 -27.46
CA TYR A 291 -19.01 21.14 -26.74
C TYR A 291 -19.89 20.86 -25.53
N ILE A 292 -20.35 21.91 -24.86
CA ILE A 292 -21.29 21.83 -23.73
C ILE A 292 -22.58 22.56 -24.09
N GLY A 293 -23.66 22.20 -23.41
CA GLY A 293 -24.93 22.90 -23.51
C GLY A 293 -24.95 24.17 -22.65
N GLU A 294 -26.16 24.61 -22.35
CA GLU A 294 -26.38 25.72 -21.41
C GLU A 294 -25.90 25.35 -20.01
N PHE A 295 -25.43 26.36 -19.27
CA PHE A 295 -25.08 26.22 -17.87
C PHE A 295 -25.74 27.33 -17.05
N GLU A 296 -26.17 26.97 -15.85
CA GLU A 296 -26.83 27.89 -14.91
C GLU A 296 -25.92 28.13 -13.71
N ILE A 297 -25.84 29.40 -13.29
CA ILE A 297 -25.11 29.80 -12.08
C ILE A 297 -26.13 29.96 -10.96
N VAL A 298 -26.03 29.08 -9.96
CA VAL A 298 -26.88 29.10 -8.76
C VAL A 298 -26.12 29.80 -7.63
N ASP A 299 -26.68 30.89 -7.12
CA ASP A 299 -26.11 31.62 -5.99
C ASP A 299 -26.50 30.96 -4.66
N ASP A 300 -25.50 30.61 -3.85
CA ASP A 300 -25.67 30.04 -2.52
C ASP A 300 -25.26 31.01 -1.39
N HIS A 301 -25.08 32.30 -1.71
CA HIS A 301 -24.54 33.34 -0.83
C HIS A 301 -23.16 32.98 -0.25
N ARG A 302 -22.46 32.00 -0.84
CA ARG A 302 -21.11 31.56 -0.44
C ARG A 302 -20.15 31.71 -1.62
N ALA A 303 -19.89 30.63 -2.35
CA ALA A 303 -18.95 30.59 -3.47
C ALA A 303 -19.64 30.27 -4.79
N GLY A 304 -20.97 30.16 -4.80
CA GLY A 304 -21.78 29.81 -5.95
C GLY A 304 -21.61 28.37 -6.41
N LYS A 305 -22.54 27.93 -7.24
CA LYS A 305 -22.59 26.59 -7.84
C LYS A 305 -22.90 26.74 -9.32
N ILE A 306 -22.36 25.85 -10.15
CA ILE A 306 -22.67 25.86 -11.59
C ILE A 306 -23.27 24.51 -11.95
N VAL A 307 -24.45 24.52 -12.57
CA VAL A 307 -25.05 23.34 -13.19
C VAL A 307 -24.76 23.42 -14.69
N VAL A 308 -24.02 22.45 -15.22
CA VAL A 308 -23.65 22.38 -16.64
C VAL A 308 -24.41 21.25 -17.30
N ASN A 309 -25.13 21.54 -18.38
CA ASN A 309 -25.76 20.53 -19.21
C ASN A 309 -24.76 19.98 -20.24
N LEU A 310 -24.64 18.66 -20.27
CA LEU A 310 -23.70 17.93 -21.12
C LEU A 310 -24.40 17.43 -22.38
N THR A 311 -23.70 17.50 -23.51
CA THR A 311 -24.25 17.11 -24.82
C THR A 311 -23.72 15.77 -25.32
N GLY A 312 -22.68 15.20 -24.70
CA GLY A 312 -22.04 13.97 -25.16
C GLY A 312 -21.00 14.17 -26.26
N ARG A 313 -20.68 15.41 -26.64
CA ARG A 313 -19.70 15.72 -27.71
C ARG A 313 -18.27 15.88 -27.22
N LEU A 314 -18.07 16.04 -25.91
CA LEU A 314 -16.77 16.31 -25.32
C LEU A 314 -15.98 15.02 -25.11
N ASN A 315 -14.81 14.90 -25.76
CA ASN A 315 -13.93 13.74 -25.60
C ASN A 315 -13.03 13.90 -24.37
N LYS A 316 -12.40 15.08 -24.23
CA LYS A 316 -11.49 15.39 -23.13
C LYS A 316 -11.41 16.89 -22.92
N CYS A 317 -11.51 17.30 -21.66
CA CYS A 317 -11.09 18.62 -21.21
C CYS A 317 -10.05 18.49 -20.10
N GLY A 318 -9.12 19.43 -20.04
CA GLY A 318 -8.02 19.39 -19.09
C GLY A 318 -7.43 20.77 -18.83
N VAL A 319 -6.90 20.94 -17.61
CA VAL A 319 -6.16 22.13 -17.20
C VAL A 319 -4.67 21.85 -17.31
N ILE A 320 -3.91 22.86 -17.74
CA ILE A 320 -2.45 22.79 -17.75
C ILE A 320 -1.92 23.50 -16.51
N SER A 321 -1.12 22.79 -15.72
CA SER A 321 -0.55 23.28 -14.48
C SER A 321 0.95 22.95 -14.45
N PRO A 322 1.84 23.93 -14.23
CA PRO A 322 1.59 25.36 -14.00
C PRO A 322 1.13 26.13 -15.25
N ARG A 323 0.61 27.36 -15.07
CA ARG A 323 0.17 28.22 -16.19
C ARG A 323 1.37 28.88 -16.87
N PHE A 324 1.84 28.27 -17.94
CA PHE A 324 2.99 28.76 -18.73
C PHE A 324 2.65 30.01 -19.55
N ASP A 325 3.64 30.90 -19.69
CA ASP A 325 3.58 32.04 -20.60
C ASP A 325 3.82 31.60 -22.05
N VAL A 326 2.84 31.89 -22.91
CA VAL A 326 2.80 31.51 -24.32
C VAL A 326 2.79 32.77 -25.19
N PRO A 327 3.94 33.18 -25.75
CA PRO A 327 4.00 34.20 -26.78
C PRO A 327 3.36 33.69 -28.08
N ILE A 328 2.97 34.61 -28.97
CA ILE A 328 2.25 34.32 -30.23
C ILE A 328 2.97 33.25 -31.06
N ASN A 329 4.30 33.37 -31.19
CA ASN A 329 5.13 32.45 -31.96
C ASN A 329 5.13 31.00 -31.41
N LYS A 330 4.82 30.82 -30.12
CA LYS A 330 4.78 29.49 -29.47
C LYS A 330 3.38 28.87 -29.47
N ILE A 331 2.33 29.60 -29.85
CA ILE A 331 0.96 29.08 -29.85
C ILE A 331 0.86 27.82 -30.72
N GLU A 332 1.49 27.82 -31.90
CA GLU A 332 1.44 26.67 -32.82
C GLU A 332 2.08 25.41 -32.27
N LYS A 333 3.18 25.57 -31.52
CA LYS A 333 3.83 24.44 -30.87
C LYS A 333 2.88 23.80 -29.85
N TRP A 334 2.29 24.61 -28.98
CA TRP A 334 1.33 24.12 -27.97
C TRP A 334 0.08 23.50 -28.59
N THR A 335 -0.43 24.06 -29.70
CA THR A 335 -1.56 23.46 -30.43
C THR A 335 -1.21 22.06 -30.94
N ASN A 336 -0.04 21.86 -31.53
CA ASN A 336 0.38 20.55 -32.04
C ASN A 336 0.66 19.53 -30.93
N ASP A 337 1.16 19.99 -29.78
CA ASP A 337 1.50 19.11 -28.65
C ASP A 337 0.25 18.66 -27.88
N LEU A 338 -0.80 19.50 -27.81
CA LEU A 338 -1.96 19.28 -26.94
C LEU A 338 -3.21 18.75 -27.67
N LEU A 339 -3.43 19.18 -28.92
CA LEU A 339 -4.62 18.83 -29.66
C LEU A 339 -4.40 17.59 -30.53
N PRO A 340 -5.42 16.73 -30.70
CA PRO A 340 -5.29 15.51 -31.50
C PRO A 340 -5.15 15.81 -33.01
N SER A 341 -5.67 16.95 -33.49
CA SER A 341 -5.52 17.37 -34.88
C SER A 341 -5.59 18.89 -35.01
N ARG A 342 -5.14 19.43 -36.14
CA ARG A 342 -5.17 20.88 -36.43
C ARG A 342 -6.58 21.43 -36.61
N GLN A 343 -7.55 20.59 -36.97
CA GLN A 343 -8.94 20.99 -37.25
C GLN A 343 -9.86 20.73 -36.04
N PHE A 344 -9.34 20.14 -34.96
CA PHE A 344 -10.17 19.65 -33.87
C PHE A 344 -9.58 20.00 -32.51
N GLY A 345 -10.40 20.65 -31.70
CA GLY A 345 -10.05 21.06 -30.35
C GLY A 345 -9.58 22.50 -30.25
N TYR A 346 -9.59 23.00 -29.03
CA TYR A 346 -9.22 24.37 -28.73
C TYR A 346 -8.35 24.43 -27.48
N VAL A 347 -7.26 25.20 -27.59
CA VAL A 347 -6.47 25.63 -26.43
C VAL A 347 -6.99 26.98 -25.96
N VAL A 348 -7.20 27.11 -24.65
CA VAL A 348 -7.70 28.33 -24.00
C VAL A 348 -6.56 29.06 -23.31
N LEU A 349 -6.47 30.36 -23.57
CA LEU A 349 -5.43 31.26 -23.09
C LEU A 349 -6.07 32.40 -22.27
N THR A 350 -5.37 32.85 -21.23
CA THR A 350 -5.63 34.14 -20.58
C THR A 350 -4.74 35.19 -21.22
N THR A 351 -5.32 36.14 -21.94
CA THR A 351 -4.60 37.27 -22.54
C THR A 351 -4.99 38.58 -21.82
N SER A 352 -4.32 39.68 -22.15
CA SER A 352 -4.69 41.02 -21.68
C SER A 352 -6.08 41.45 -22.12
N ALA A 353 -6.58 40.88 -23.23
CA ALA A 353 -7.92 41.13 -23.77
C ALA A 353 -8.99 40.15 -23.23
N GLY A 354 -8.64 39.31 -22.25
CA GLY A 354 -9.55 38.36 -21.60
C GLY A 354 -9.21 36.88 -21.87
N ILE A 355 -10.10 35.99 -21.42
CA ILE A 355 -9.96 34.55 -21.66
C ILE A 355 -10.59 34.24 -23.03
N MET A 356 -9.80 33.63 -23.92
CA MET A 356 -10.19 33.31 -25.29
C MET A 356 -9.47 32.06 -25.79
N ASP A 357 -9.95 31.50 -26.89
CA ASP A 357 -9.30 30.41 -27.59
C ASP A 357 -8.07 30.88 -28.37
N HIS A 358 -7.21 29.92 -28.71
CA HIS A 358 -5.97 30.17 -29.44
C HIS A 358 -6.14 30.75 -30.86
N GLU A 359 -7.27 30.48 -31.54
CA GLU A 359 -7.53 31.07 -32.85
C GLU A 359 -7.90 32.55 -32.73
N GLU A 360 -8.75 32.89 -31.75
CA GLU A 360 -9.07 34.28 -31.42
C GLU A 360 -7.82 35.06 -30.95
N ALA A 361 -6.95 34.42 -30.16
CA ALA A 361 -5.68 35.01 -29.72
C ALA A 361 -4.74 35.31 -30.91
N LYS A 362 -4.63 34.39 -31.88
CA LYS A 362 -3.88 34.61 -33.13
C LYS A 362 -4.47 35.75 -33.95
N ARG A 363 -5.79 35.79 -34.11
CA ARG A 363 -6.50 36.83 -34.89
C ARG A 363 -6.30 38.23 -34.30
N LYS A 364 -6.31 38.34 -32.97
CA LYS A 364 -6.07 39.60 -32.25
C LYS A 364 -4.58 39.92 -32.12
N HIS A 365 -3.69 39.02 -32.53
CA HIS A 365 -2.25 39.15 -32.38
C HIS A 365 -1.83 39.41 -30.92
N VAL A 366 -2.36 38.61 -29.98
CA VAL A 366 -2.06 38.72 -28.54
C VAL A 366 -1.62 37.38 -27.97
N GLY A 367 -0.53 37.38 -27.20
CA GLY A 367 -0.08 36.22 -26.40
C GLY A 367 -0.68 36.19 -25.00
N GLY A 368 -0.39 35.16 -24.22
CA GLY A 368 -0.95 35.06 -22.88
C GLY A 368 -0.46 33.87 -22.09
N LYS A 369 -1.17 33.52 -21.01
CA LYS A 369 -0.89 32.32 -20.22
C LYS A 369 -1.83 31.19 -20.61
N ILE A 370 -1.31 29.97 -20.73
CA ILE A 370 -2.13 28.80 -21.02
C ILE A 370 -2.97 28.41 -19.80
N LEU A 371 -4.27 28.18 -20.02
CA LEU A 371 -5.20 27.70 -18.99
C LEU A 371 -5.44 26.20 -19.13
N GLY A 372 -5.76 25.74 -20.33
CA GLY A 372 -6.17 24.38 -20.57
C GLY A 372 -6.62 24.17 -22.01
N PHE A 373 -7.19 23.01 -22.26
CA PHE A 373 -7.65 22.61 -23.58
C PHE A 373 -8.94 21.79 -23.46
N PHE A 374 -9.69 21.75 -24.56
CA PHE A 374 -10.82 20.84 -24.71
C PHE A 374 -10.96 20.40 -26.17
N PHE A 375 -11.40 19.16 -26.36
CA PHE A 375 -11.73 18.56 -27.65
C PHE A 375 -12.65 17.35 -27.45
#